data_AF-A0A645IWL4-F1
#
_entry.id   AF-A0A645IWL4-F1
#
_cell.length_a   1.000
_cell.length_b   1.000
_cell.length_c   1.000
_cell.angle_alpha   90.00
_cell.angle_beta   90.00
_cell.angle_gamma   90.00
#
_symmetry.space_group_name_H-M   'P 1'
#
loop_
_entity.id
_entity.type
_entity.pdbx_description
1 polymer ?
#
loop_
_entity_poly.entity_id
_entity_poly.type
_entity_poly.pdbx_seq_one_letter_code
_entity_poly.pdbx_strand_id
1 'polypeptide(L)'
;MHIARDAGLKCGEFFRTDLPVNMDVLIAGAILADVGKLLEYEMKDGKSVQGMYGKYLRHPFSGVSLAEQCGVPADVCHIIATHAGEGNMVKRTTEAYIVHHADFMTFEPFKERLK
;
A
#
# COMPACT_ATOMS: atom_id res chain seq x y z
N MET A 1 -8.14 1.11 2.15
CA MET A 1 -8.82 -0.18 2.36
C MET A 1 -10.21 -0.28 1.70
N HIS A 2 -11.23 0.48 2.10
CA HIS A 2 -12.61 0.26 1.61
C HIS A 2 -12.76 0.31 0.08
N ILE A 3 -12.15 1.32 -0.56
CA ILE A 3 -12.14 1.46 -2.02
C ILE A 3 -11.47 0.26 -2.70
N ALA A 4 -10.31 -0.18 -2.19
CA ALA A 4 -9.62 -1.35 -2.72
C ALA A 4 -10.48 -2.62 -2.58
N ARG A 5 -11.13 -2.82 -1.43
CA ARG A 5 -12.08 -3.94 -1.21
C ARG A 5 -13.19 -3.91 -2.26
N ASP A 6 -13.86 -2.78 -2.44
CA ASP A 6 -14.98 -2.69 -3.38
C ASP A 6 -14.52 -2.87 -4.83
N ALA A 7 -13.34 -2.36 -5.20
CA ALA A 7 -12.72 -2.61 -6.50
C ALA A 7 -12.43 -4.10 -6.73
N GLY A 8 -11.85 -4.80 -5.74
CA GLY A 8 -11.60 -6.24 -5.81
C GLY A 8 -12.87 -7.06 -6.00
N LEU A 9 -13.95 -6.69 -5.30
CA LEU A 9 -15.27 -7.32 -5.48
C LEU A 9 -15.81 -7.12 -6.89
N LYS A 10 -15.65 -5.91 -7.47
CA LYS A 10 -16.06 -5.64 -8.85
C LYS A 10 -15.22 -6.40 -9.87
N CYS A 11 -13.92 -6.52 -9.66
CA CYS A 11 -13.07 -7.39 -10.48
C CYS A 11 -13.57 -8.84 -10.44
N GLY A 12 -13.91 -9.37 -9.26
CA GLY A 12 -14.46 -10.71 -9.12
C GLY A 12 -15.85 -10.88 -9.76
N GLU A 13 -16.67 -9.83 -9.83
CA GLU A 13 -17.97 -9.85 -10.49
C GLU A 13 -17.84 -9.93 -12.01
N PHE A 14 -16.96 -9.13 -12.62
CA PHE A 14 -16.86 -8.99 -14.07
C PHE A 14 -15.80 -9.90 -14.72
N PHE A 15 -14.73 -10.25 -14.01
CA PHE A 15 -13.52 -10.89 -14.55
C PHE A 15 -13.10 -12.12 -13.74
N ARG A 16 -14.05 -12.77 -13.09
CA ARG A 16 -13.91 -13.87 -12.10
C ARG A 16 -12.79 -14.87 -12.37
N THR A 17 -12.55 -15.26 -13.62
CA THR A 17 -11.51 -16.23 -14.01
C THR A 17 -10.31 -15.59 -14.69
N ASP A 18 -10.51 -14.53 -15.47
CA ASP A 18 -9.45 -13.84 -16.23
C ASP A 18 -8.60 -12.90 -15.35
N LEU A 19 -9.17 -12.41 -14.25
CA LEU A 19 -8.53 -11.53 -13.28
C LEU A 19 -8.88 -11.97 -11.85
N PRO A 20 -8.36 -13.13 -11.41
CA PRO A 20 -8.58 -13.59 -10.04
C PRO A 20 -7.99 -12.58 -9.06
N VAL A 21 -8.72 -12.35 -7.97
CA VAL A 21 -8.33 -11.46 -6.87
C VAL A 21 -8.44 -12.23 -5.57
N ASN A 22 -7.34 -12.38 -4.85
CA ASN A 22 -7.36 -12.89 -3.49
C ASN A 22 -7.81 -11.76 -2.55
N MET A 23 -9.05 -11.83 -2.08
CA MET A 23 -9.64 -10.78 -1.25
C MET A 23 -8.96 -10.64 0.12
N ASP A 24 -8.45 -11.72 0.71
CA ASP A 24 -7.76 -11.66 2.01
C ASP A 24 -6.42 -10.93 1.88
N VAL A 25 -5.65 -11.28 0.84
CA VAL A 25 -4.38 -10.62 0.52
C VAL A 25 -4.60 -9.16 0.17
N LEU A 26 -5.61 -8.86 -0.66
CA LEU A 26 -5.97 -7.50 -1.04
C LEU A 26 -6.31 -6.63 0.18
N ILE A 27 -7.19 -7.13 1.05
CA ILE A 27 -7.65 -6.37 2.22
C ILE A 27 -6.52 -6.21 3.22
N ALA A 28 -5.77 -7.27 3.53
CA ALA A 28 -4.64 -7.20 4.44
C ALA A 28 -3.57 -6.23 3.93
N GLY A 29 -3.19 -6.32 2.65
CA GLY A 29 -2.24 -5.40 2.01
C GLY A 29 -2.74 -3.96 2.01
N ALA A 30 -4.03 -3.72 1.73
CA ALA A 30 -4.61 -2.38 1.75
C ALA A 30 -4.73 -1.76 3.15
N ILE A 31 -4.71 -2.56 4.22
CA ILE A 31 -4.65 -2.10 5.61
C ILE A 31 -3.21 -1.76 5.97
N LEU A 32 -2.25 -2.60 5.56
CA LEU A 32 -0.86 -2.53 5.98
C LEU A 32 0.05 -1.69 5.06
N ALA A 33 -0.44 -1.26 3.89
CA ALA A 33 0.35 -0.57 2.85
C ALA A 33 1.28 0.52 3.41
N ASP A 34 0.77 1.33 4.34
CA ASP A 34 1.47 2.47 4.92
C ASP A 34 2.01 2.23 6.35
N VAL A 35 2.02 0.99 6.86
CA VAL A 35 2.40 0.71 8.26
C VAL A 35 3.81 1.20 8.61
N GLY A 36 4.71 1.22 7.63
CA GLY A 36 6.08 1.75 7.77
C GLY A 36 6.15 3.25 8.06
N LYS A 37 5.08 4.03 7.84
CA LYS A 37 5.04 5.47 8.19
C LYS A 37 5.27 5.71 9.67
N LEU A 38 4.89 4.75 10.52
CA LEU A 38 5.15 4.77 11.97
C LEU A 38 6.65 4.75 12.32
N LEU A 39 7.49 4.23 11.40
CA LEU A 39 8.94 4.17 11.54
C LEU A 39 9.63 5.28 10.74
N GLU A 40 9.03 5.72 9.61
CA GLU A 40 9.58 6.78 8.78
C GLU A 40 9.44 8.17 9.41
N TYR A 41 8.34 8.44 10.12
CA TYR A 41 8.00 9.76 10.64
C TYR A 41 8.07 9.82 12.17
N GLU A 42 8.49 10.98 12.68
CA GLU A 42 8.55 11.34 14.09
C GLU A 42 7.70 12.59 14.34
N MET A 43 7.18 12.75 15.56
CA MET A 43 6.51 13.98 15.98
C MET A 43 7.52 14.97 16.57
N LYS A 44 7.64 16.17 15.98
CA LYS A 44 8.42 17.28 16.52
C LYS A 44 7.55 18.54 16.56
N ASP A 45 7.43 19.14 17.73
CA ASP A 45 6.63 20.35 17.97
C ASP A 45 5.19 20.25 17.42
N GLY A 46 4.55 19.08 17.62
CA GLY A 46 3.19 18.81 17.15
C GLY A 46 3.07 18.59 15.63
N LYS A 47 4.17 18.56 14.89
CA LYS A 47 4.20 18.28 13.44
C LYS A 47 4.84 16.93 13.16
N SER A 48 4.27 16.20 12.21
CA SER A 48 4.87 14.99 11.66
C SER A 48 6.00 15.38 10.70
N VAL A 49 7.22 14.91 10.96
CA VAL A 49 8.40 15.16 10.14
C VAL A 49 9.16 13.86 9.90
N GLN A 50 9.87 13.75 8.78
CA GLN A 50 10.66 12.56 8.50
C GLN A 50 11.80 12.41 9.52
N GLY A 51 11.83 11.25 10.20
CA GLY A 51 12.83 10.91 11.21
C GLY A 51 14.18 10.55 10.59
N MET A 52 15.18 10.26 11.43
CA MET A 52 16.50 9.83 10.92
C MET A 52 16.40 8.50 10.18
N TYR A 53 15.63 7.55 10.72
CA TYR A 53 15.40 6.24 10.11
C TYR A 53 14.73 6.37 8.74
N GLY A 54 13.70 7.21 8.63
CA GLY A 54 12.98 7.48 7.39
C GLY A 54 13.84 8.02 6.24
N LYS A 55 14.90 8.78 6.55
CA LYS A 55 15.87 9.25 5.55
C LYS A 55 16.65 8.14 4.88
N TYR A 56 16.85 7.01 5.57
CA TYR A 56 17.54 5.84 5.04
C TYR A 56 16.56 4.81 4.46
N LEU A 57 15.42 4.59 5.12
CA LEU A 57 14.44 3.57 4.78
C LEU A 57 13.01 4.15 4.78
N ARG A 58 12.48 4.36 3.58
CA ARG A 58 11.10 4.79 3.35
C ARG A 58 10.07 3.76 3.81
N HIS A 59 8.83 4.20 4.00
CA HIS A 59 7.72 3.42 4.53
C HIS A 59 7.42 2.11 3.79
N PRO A 60 7.64 1.96 2.46
CA PRO A 60 7.40 0.67 1.82
C PRO A 60 8.40 -0.39 2.29
N PHE A 61 9.68 -0.03 2.43
CA PHE A 61 10.72 -0.96 2.89
C PHE A 61 10.62 -1.24 4.38
N SER A 62 10.46 -0.20 5.19
CA SER A 62 10.32 -0.36 6.63
C SER A 62 9.01 -1.03 7.03
N GLY A 63 7.94 -0.83 6.25
CA GLY A 63 6.68 -1.53 6.40
C GLY A 63 6.81 -3.03 6.14
N VAL A 64 7.52 -3.45 5.09
CA VAL A 64 7.84 -4.87 4.86
C VAL A 64 8.63 -5.45 6.02
N SER A 65 9.71 -4.77 6.45
CA SER A 65 10.53 -5.25 7.56
C SER A 65 9.73 -5.46 8.86
N LEU A 66 8.78 -4.56 9.16
CA LEU A 66 7.89 -4.70 10.31
C LEU A 66 6.88 -5.84 10.11
N ALA A 67 6.29 -5.96 8.93
CA ALA A 67 5.28 -6.97 8.63
C ALA A 67 5.87 -8.39 8.68
N GLU A 68 7.07 -8.60 8.12
CA GLU A 68 7.76 -9.90 8.16
C GLU A 68 8.10 -10.34 9.58
N GLN A 69 8.51 -9.41 10.46
CA GLN A 69 8.74 -9.72 11.88
C GLN A 69 7.48 -10.20 12.61
N CYS A 70 6.31 -9.80 12.13
CA CYS A 70 5.01 -10.22 12.64
C CYS A 70 4.47 -11.48 11.95
N GLY A 71 5.24 -12.11 11.05
CA GLY A 71 4.82 -13.31 10.31
C GLY A 71 3.78 -13.04 9.21
N VAL A 72 3.66 -11.81 8.72
CA VAL A 72 2.79 -11.49 7.59
C VAL A 72 3.32 -12.18 6.32
N PRO A 73 2.46 -12.83 5.52
CA PRO A 73 2.90 -13.59 4.36
C PRO A 73 3.44 -12.70 3.23
N ALA A 74 4.29 -13.29 2.40
CA ALA A 74 5.07 -12.57 1.38
C ALA A 74 4.21 -11.87 0.32
N ASP A 75 3.03 -12.41 -0.01
CA ASP A 75 2.09 -11.82 -0.95
C ASP A 75 1.46 -10.51 -0.43
N VAL A 76 1.18 -10.44 0.87
CA VAL A 76 0.76 -9.20 1.55
C VAL A 76 1.95 -8.24 1.66
N CYS A 77 3.13 -8.73 2.04
CA CYS A 77 4.35 -7.90 2.07
C CYS A 77 4.68 -7.31 0.69
N HIS A 78 4.40 -8.03 -0.41
CA HIS A 78 4.56 -7.51 -1.77
C HIS A 78 3.70 -6.28 -2.04
N ILE A 79 2.46 -6.25 -1.53
CA ILE A 79 1.59 -5.07 -1.63
C ILE A 79 2.22 -3.90 -0.86
N ILE A 80 2.71 -4.14 0.37
CA ILE A 80 3.38 -3.10 1.17
C ILE A 80 4.59 -2.54 0.42
N ALA A 81 5.43 -3.41 -0.15
CA ALA A 81 6.61 -3.01 -0.92
C ALA A 81 6.27 -2.18 -2.17
N THR A 82 5.14 -2.47 -2.83
CA THR A 82 4.89 -2.03 -4.21
C THR A 82 3.67 -1.13 -4.40
N HIS A 83 2.93 -0.80 -3.35
CA HIS A 83 1.76 0.10 -3.46
C HIS A 83 2.14 1.53 -3.89
N ALA A 84 3.37 1.97 -3.62
CA ALA A 84 3.86 3.31 -3.93
C ALA A 84 4.77 3.32 -5.18
N GLY A 85 5.62 4.35 -5.31
CA GLY A 85 6.51 4.55 -6.46
C GLY A 85 7.57 3.45 -6.62
N GLU A 86 7.96 2.79 -5.54
CA GLU A 86 8.86 1.64 -5.49
C GLU A 86 8.37 0.51 -6.40
N GLY A 87 7.04 0.33 -6.48
CA GLY A 87 6.42 -0.65 -7.37
C GLY A 87 6.61 -0.37 -8.85
N ASN A 88 7.09 0.82 -9.26
CA ASN A 88 7.38 1.12 -10.67
C ASN A 88 8.67 0.44 -11.16
N MET A 89 9.51 -0.02 -10.23
CA MET A 89 10.77 -0.72 -10.54
C MET A 89 10.61 -2.25 -10.59
N VAL A 90 9.43 -2.76 -10.25
CA VAL A 90 9.14 -4.20 -10.17
C VAL A 90 7.74 -4.52 -10.74
N LYS A 91 7.38 -5.80 -10.85
CA LYS A 91 6.02 -6.19 -11.24
C LYS A 91 5.12 -6.23 -10.02
N ARG A 92 3.97 -5.55 -10.10
CA ARG A 92 2.89 -5.64 -9.11
C ARG A 92 2.06 -6.90 -9.34
N THR A 93 1.56 -7.50 -8.25
CA THR A 93 0.45 -8.47 -8.32
C THR A 93 -0.85 -7.75 -8.67
N THR A 94 -1.90 -8.50 -9.03
CA THR A 94 -3.24 -7.94 -9.27
C THR A 94 -3.71 -7.11 -8.07
N GLU A 95 -3.55 -7.64 -6.86
CA GLU A 95 -3.94 -6.98 -5.62
C GLU A 95 -3.12 -5.71 -5.39
N ALA A 96 -1.80 -5.73 -5.63
CA ALA A 96 -0.96 -4.56 -5.49
C ALA A 96 -1.32 -3.45 -6.50
N TYR A 97 -1.72 -3.80 -7.73
CA TYR A 97 -2.27 -2.83 -8.68
C TYR A 97 -3.55 -2.19 -8.16
N ILE A 98 -4.48 -3.01 -7.63
CA ILE A 98 -5.74 -2.50 -7.06
C ILE A 98 -5.45 -1.55 -5.89
N VAL A 99 -4.55 -1.92 -4.97
CA VAL A 99 -4.19 -1.05 -3.83
C VAL A 99 -3.51 0.24 -4.31
N HIS A 100 -2.55 0.15 -5.22
CA HIS A 100 -1.87 1.33 -5.78
C HIS A 100 -2.88 2.32 -6.39
N HIS A 101 -3.76 1.84 -7.26
CA HIS A 101 -4.74 2.72 -7.90
C HIS A 101 -5.80 3.23 -6.92
N ALA A 102 -6.25 2.41 -5.97
CA ALA A 102 -7.19 2.85 -4.94
C ALA A 102 -6.59 3.91 -4.00
N ASP A 103 -5.29 3.86 -3.72
CA ASP A 103 -4.58 4.88 -2.97
C ASP A 103 -4.46 6.17 -3.80
N PHE A 104 -3.88 6.07 -5.00
CA PHE A 104 -3.60 7.20 -5.87
C PHE A 104 -4.86 7.91 -6.37
N MET A 105 -5.97 7.21 -6.58
CA MET A 105 -7.24 7.85 -6.96
C MET A 105 -7.77 8.81 -5.89
N THR A 106 -7.35 8.64 -4.63
CA THR A 106 -7.71 9.57 -3.55
C THR A 106 -6.59 10.57 -3.27
N PHE A 107 -5.34 10.13 -3.27
CA PHE A 107 -4.18 10.96 -3.00
C PHE A 107 -3.98 12.07 -4.05
N GLU A 108 -4.06 11.74 -5.35
CA GLU A 108 -3.81 12.71 -6.42
C GLU A 108 -4.82 13.87 -6.40
N PRO A 109 -6.15 13.63 -6.27
CA PRO A 109 -7.10 14.73 -6.09
C PRO A 109 -6.85 15.56 -4.84
N PHE A 110 -6.35 14.98 -3.74
CA PHE A 110 -5.99 15.77 -2.56
C PHE A 110 -4.79 16.68 -2.83
N LYS A 111 -3.85 16.24 -3.65
CA LYS A 111 -2.57 16.93 -3.88
C LYS A 111 -2.59 17.91 -5.05
N GLU A 112 -3.21 17.53 -6.17
CA GLU A 112 -3.03 18.16 -7.49
C GLU A 112 -4.34 18.70 -8.10
N ARG A 113 -5.50 18.57 -7.44
CA ARG A 113 -6.78 19.03 -8.03
C ARG A 113 -6.75 20.53 -8.36
N LEU A 114 -7.38 20.88 -9.48
CA LEU A 114 -7.64 22.28 -9.85
C LEU A 114 -8.41 22.98 -8.73
N LYS A 115 -8.03 24.23 -8.45
CA LYS A 115 -8.67 25.11 -7.45
C LYS A 115 -9.62 26.08 -8.12
#